data_AF-A0A520C7H2-F1
#
_entry.id   AF-A0A520C7H2-F1
#
_cell.length_a   1.000
_cell.length_b   1.000
_cell.length_c   1.000
_cell.angle_alpha   90.00
_cell.angle_beta   90.00
_cell.angle_gamma   90.00
#
_symmetry.space_group_name_H-M   'P 1'
#
loop_
_entity.id
_entity.type
_entity.pdbx_description
1 polymer ?
#
loop_
_entity_poly.entity_id
_entity_poly.type
_entity_poly.pdbx_seq_one_letter_code
_entity_poly.pdbx_strand_id
1 'polypeptide(L)' 'MRDFQGYGRELPTLRWPGGAALAVSFVLNFEEGAEFSVADGDAHNEGVYEVIDPRAGWD' A
#
# COMPACT_ATOMS: atom_id res chain seq x y z
N MET A 1 -4.47 -0.04 -23.67
CA MET A 1 -5.92 0.01 -23.41
C MET A 1 -6.11 -0.18 -21.90
N ARG A 2 -6.98 0.60 -21.26
CA ARG A 2 -7.26 0.51 -19.82
C ARG A 2 -8.72 0.10 -19.63
N ASP A 3 -8.99 -0.69 -18.62
CA ASP A 3 -10.36 -0.92 -18.15
C ASP A 3 -10.75 0.24 -17.23
N PHE A 4 -11.78 0.98 -17.63
CA PHE A 4 -12.36 2.08 -16.86
C PHE A 4 -13.73 1.73 -16.28
N GLN A 5 -14.27 0.54 -16.60
CA GLN A 5 -15.59 0.11 -16.19
C GLN A 5 -15.53 -0.78 -14.95
N GLY A 6 -14.54 -1.68 -14.86
CA GLY A 6 -14.47 -2.67 -13.78
C GLY A 6 -15.77 -3.48 -13.68
N TYR A 7 -16.25 -3.73 -12.46
CA TYR A 7 -17.53 -4.45 -12.25
C TYR A 7 -18.79 -3.62 -12.61
N GLY A 8 -18.66 -2.31 -12.89
CA GLY A 8 -19.82 -1.46 -13.16
C GLY A 8 -20.85 -1.49 -12.02
N ARG A 9 -22.13 -1.66 -12.34
CA ARG A 9 -23.23 -1.75 -11.35
C ARG A 9 -23.50 -3.18 -10.87
N GLU A 10 -22.94 -4.18 -11.54
CA GLU A 10 -23.20 -5.59 -11.27
C GLU A 10 -21.99 -6.21 -10.59
N LEU A 11 -22.04 -6.25 -9.25
CA LEU A 11 -20.99 -6.87 -8.44
C LEU A 11 -21.11 -8.41 -8.50
N PRO A 12 -19.98 -9.13 -8.49
CA PRO A 12 -20.00 -10.58 -8.37
C PRO A 12 -20.55 -11.01 -7.01
N THR A 13 -21.16 -12.20 -6.96
CA THR A 13 -21.49 -12.82 -5.68
C THR A 13 -20.20 -13.30 -5.02
N LEU A 14 -19.77 -12.60 -3.96
CA LEU A 14 -18.61 -13.00 -3.16
C LEU A 14 -19.04 -13.92 -2.02
N ARG A 15 -18.36 -15.05 -1.85
CA ARG A 15 -18.57 -15.98 -0.74
C ARG A 15 -17.24 -16.31 -0.10
N TRP A 16 -16.97 -15.71 1.06
CA TRP A 16 -15.79 -16.07 1.83
C TRP A 16 -15.96 -17.44 2.49
N PRO A 17 -14.86 -18.16 2.75
CA PRO A 17 -14.90 -19.41 3.50
C PRO A 17 -15.70 -19.26 4.81
N GLY A 18 -16.53 -20.26 5.12
CA GLY A 18 -17.39 -20.25 6.31
C GLY A 18 -18.53 -19.23 6.27
N GLY A 19 -18.79 -18.57 5.14
CA GLY A 19 -19.82 -17.53 5.05
C GLY A 19 -19.43 -16.22 5.74
N ALA A 20 -18.13 -15.97 5.92
CA ALA A 20 -17.66 -14.72 6.49
C ALA A 20 -18.11 -13.50 5.66
N ALA A 21 -18.39 -12.39 6.34
CA ALA A 21 -18.82 -11.15 5.69
C ALA A 21 -17.64 -10.30 5.18
N LEU A 22 -16.44 -10.51 5.74
CA LEU A 22 -15.24 -9.73 5.45
C LEU A 22 -14.04 -10.66 5.30
N ALA A 23 -13.21 -10.38 4.29
CA ALA A 23 -11.84 -10.88 4.22
C ALA A 23 -10.90 -9.77 4.70
N VAL A 24 -10.00 -10.11 5.63
CA VAL A 24 -8.95 -9.21 6.11
C VAL A 24 -7.61 -9.70 5.56
N SER A 25 -6.83 -8.78 5.00
CA SER A 25 -5.51 -9.07 4.43
C SER A 25 -4.46 -8.25 5.14
N PHE A 26 -3.66 -8.90 5.99
CA PHE A 26 -2.46 -8.28 6.55
C PHE A 26 -1.34 -8.37 5.52
N VAL A 27 -0.67 -7.24 5.28
CA VAL A 27 0.48 -7.15 4.40
C VAL A 27 1.63 -6.59 5.22
N LEU A 28 2.78 -7.27 5.16
CA LEU A 28 4.02 -6.82 5.75
C LEU A 28 5.00 -6.60 4.61
N ASN A 29 5.31 -5.34 4.35
CA ASN A 29 6.40 -5.00 3.47
C ASN A 29 7.71 -5.14 4.23
N PHE A 30 8.72 -5.68 3.56
CA PHE A 30 10.09 -5.72 4.08
C PHE A 30 11.01 -5.16 3.00
N GLU A 31 11.03 -3.84 2.95
CA GLU A 31 11.77 -3.05 1.96
C GLU A 31 12.85 -2.18 2.62
N GLU A 32 12.92 -2.18 3.96
CA GLU A 32 13.91 -1.42 4.73
C GLU A 32 15.34 -1.84 4.33
N GLY A 33 16.15 -0.85 3.96
CA GLY A 33 17.50 -1.02 3.42
C GLY A 33 17.55 -1.13 1.89
N ALA A 34 16.41 -1.06 1.19
CA ALA A 34 16.30 -0.99 -0.26
C ALA A 34 15.78 0.37 -0.75
N GLU A 35 15.68 1.35 0.14
CA GLU A 35 15.39 2.73 -0.23
C GLU A 35 16.48 3.30 -1.14
N PHE A 36 16.13 4.32 -1.91
CA PHE A 36 17.14 5.05 -2.68
C PHE A 36 18.19 5.63 -1.73
N SER A 37 19.46 5.30 -1.98
CA SER A 37 20.57 5.63 -1.10
C SER A 37 21.82 5.93 -1.91
N VAL A 38 22.33 7.15 -1.78
CA VAL A 38 23.64 7.54 -2.36
C VAL A 38 24.77 6.70 -1.78
N ALA A 39 24.64 6.26 -0.51
CA ALA A 39 25.62 5.39 0.12
C ALA A 39 25.68 4.01 -0.55
N ASP A 40 24.56 3.56 -1.11
CA ASP A 40 24.44 2.30 -1.85
C ASP A 40 24.60 2.49 -3.37
N GLY A 41 24.90 3.71 -3.82
CA GLY A 41 25.30 4.02 -5.20
C GLY A 41 24.24 4.69 -6.07
N ASP A 42 23.10 5.05 -5.49
CA ASP A 42 22.04 5.75 -6.22
C ASP A 42 22.38 7.22 -6.49
N ALA A 43 21.71 7.79 -7.51
CA ALA A 43 21.91 9.19 -7.88
C ALA A 43 21.38 10.18 -6.82
N HIS A 44 20.50 9.73 -5.92
CA HIS A 44 19.88 10.52 -4.86
C HIS A 44 19.42 9.61 -3.72
N ASN A 45 19.21 10.21 -2.54
CA ASN A 45 18.53 9.54 -1.44
C ASN A 45 17.01 9.62 -1.63
N GLU A 46 16.27 8.71 -1.01
CA GLU A 46 14.82 8.77 -0.96
C GLU A 46 14.33 10.10 -0.37
N GLY A 47 13.41 10.75 -1.08
CA GLY A 47 12.94 12.10 -0.72
C GLY A 47 11.78 12.14 0.27
N VAL A 48 10.99 11.08 0.34
CA VAL A 48 9.83 10.94 1.23
C VAL A 48 9.78 9.48 1.68
N TYR A 49 9.87 9.26 2.99
CA TYR A 49 9.75 7.94 3.57
C TYR A 49 8.30 7.41 3.53
N GLU A 50 8.13 6.10 3.73
CA GLU A 50 6.82 5.40 3.72
C GLU A 50 5.77 6.07 4.63
N VAL A 51 6.20 6.73 5.71
CA VAL A 51 5.34 7.44 6.65
C VAL A 51 5.69 8.93 6.71
N ILE A 52 4.74 9.76 6.30
CA ILE A 52 4.73 11.19 6.62
C ILE A 52 3.93 11.34 7.92
N ASP A 53 4.62 11.51 9.05
CA ASP A 53 4.00 11.84 10.35
C ASP A 53 4.06 13.37 10.56
N PRO A 54 3.00 14.13 10.19
CA PRO A 54 2.91 15.52 10.59
C PRO A 54 2.64 15.57 12.09
N ARG A 55 3.71 15.70 12.89
CA ARG A 55 3.56 16.06 14.31
C ARG A 55 3.00 17.46 14.40
N ALA A 56 1.69 17.58 14.55
CA ALA A 56 1.09 18.76 15.15
C ALA A 56 1.73 18.95 16.54
N GLY A 57 2.16 20.17 16.84
CA GLY A 57 3.03 20.48 17.97
C GLY A 57 2.56 19.89 19.30
N TRP A 58 3.57 19.49 20.10
CA TRP A 58 3.54 19.10 21.51
C TRP A 58 2.18 19.27 22.20
N ASP A 59 1.36 18.21 22.15
CA ASP A 59 0.46 17.67 23.18
C ASP A 59 -0.21 16.36 22.68
#